data_AF-A0A1U9YYB7-F1
#
_entry.id   AF-A0A1U9YYB7-F1
#
_cell.length_a   1.000
_cell.length_b   1.000
_cell.length_c   1.000
_cell.angle_alpha   90.00
_cell.angle_beta   90.00
_cell.angle_gamma   90.00
#
_symmetry.space_group_name_H-M   'P 1'
#
loop_
_entity.id
_entity.type
_entity.pdbx_description
1 polymer ?
#
loop_
_entity_poly.entity_id
_entity_poly.type
_entity_poly.pdbx_seq_one_letter_code
_entity_poly.pdbx_strand_id
1 'polypeptide(L)'
;MTIRQKMLDELKNRRDGFTLARPFYTDPDYFRVDMENFYYRDWLFVAHDCELPRPGNYLTIQIGDYSVILTRGRDKVIRALHNSCRHRGSRVCANEKGTTAKLVCPYHQWTYDLDGSLQYVRHMGEDFDKAQYGLKPVHCESIEGYIFICLAEHAPDIAPLRDRIAPYIAPHNIRETKVAFKSSIVEKGNWKLVWENNRECYHCAANHPELCRTYPEAASVTGVQGMADDPEIQAHWAHCEAGGLEAKFFINPDGQFRITRMPLIPGAESYTMSGQRAVKKPMGPKTNVAGIGALLLFHYPTTWNHFLGDHAISFRVLPLGPEETEVTTTWMVPKDAVEGIDYDLEELTHVWTFTNDQDRQIVEENARGIRSPAYEPGPYCEEDEGGVMQFVEWYANTSISRLSDTAAPLSIVA
;
A
#
# COMPACT_ATOMS: atom_id res chain seq x y z
N MET A 1 -32.93 -7.80 -7.94
CA MET A 1 -31.52 -7.98 -8.33
C MET A 1 -30.67 -7.62 -7.12
N THR A 2 -29.75 -8.48 -6.68
CA THR A 2 -28.85 -8.14 -5.56
C THR A 2 -27.87 -7.05 -5.99
N ILE A 3 -27.30 -6.29 -5.05
CA ILE A 3 -26.28 -5.29 -5.39
C ILE A 3 -25.09 -5.92 -6.12
N ARG A 4 -24.66 -7.11 -5.69
CA ARG A 4 -23.59 -7.89 -6.33
C ARG A 4 -23.90 -8.20 -7.79
N GLN A 5 -25.13 -8.62 -8.10
CA GLN A 5 -25.55 -8.88 -9.47
C GLN A 5 -25.60 -7.59 -10.30
N LYS A 6 -26.09 -6.49 -9.73
CA LYS A 6 -26.14 -5.18 -10.41
C LYS A 6 -24.74 -4.70 -10.80
N MET A 7 -23.80 -4.75 -9.85
CA MET A 7 -22.40 -4.40 -10.07
C MET A 7 -21.75 -5.32 -11.12
N LEU A 8 -22.00 -6.62 -11.07
CA LEU A 8 -21.51 -7.58 -12.07
C LEU A 8 -22.02 -7.25 -13.48
N ASP A 9 -23.31 -6.94 -13.62
CA ASP A 9 -23.90 -6.61 -14.91
C ASP A 9 -23.37 -5.27 -15.44
N GLU A 10 -23.17 -4.27 -14.59
CA GLU A 10 -22.54 -3.01 -14.99
C GLU A 10 -21.07 -3.20 -15.42
N LEU A 11 -20.30 -4.03 -14.71
CA LEU A 11 -18.92 -4.35 -15.09
C LEU A 11 -18.84 -5.10 -16.42
N LYS A 12 -19.73 -6.08 -16.65
CA LYS A 12 -19.79 -6.83 -17.92
C LYS A 12 -20.20 -5.98 -19.12
N ASN A 13 -20.95 -4.92 -18.87
CA ASN A 13 -21.39 -3.96 -19.89
C ASN A 13 -20.52 -2.69 -19.90
N ARG A 14 -19.40 -2.66 -19.17
CA ARG A 14 -18.44 -1.54 -19.19
C ARG A 14 -17.92 -1.36 -20.61
N ARG A 15 -17.69 -0.10 -20.99
CA ARG A 15 -16.99 0.24 -22.23
C ARG A 15 -15.49 0.26 -21.99
N ASP A 16 -14.71 -0.51 -22.75
CA ASP A 16 -13.25 -0.54 -22.67
C ASP A 16 -12.65 0.81 -23.05
N GLY A 17 -11.60 1.23 -22.32
CA GLY A 17 -10.97 2.54 -22.49
C GLY A 17 -11.77 3.72 -21.94
N PHE A 18 -12.77 3.47 -21.08
CA PHE A 18 -13.57 4.51 -20.44
C PHE A 18 -13.51 4.38 -18.91
N THR A 19 -13.68 5.51 -18.24
CA THR A 19 -13.87 5.62 -16.78
C THR A 19 -15.05 4.76 -16.29
N LEU A 20 -15.12 4.50 -14.98
CA LEU A 20 -16.22 3.71 -14.41
C LEU A 20 -17.50 4.54 -14.33
N ALA A 21 -18.65 3.85 -14.26
CA ALA A 21 -19.93 4.50 -13.99
C ALA A 21 -19.96 5.13 -12.58
N ARG A 22 -20.75 6.19 -12.42
CA ARG A 22 -20.89 6.95 -11.15
C ARG A 22 -21.01 6.08 -9.89
N PRO A 23 -21.84 5.01 -9.84
CA PRO A 23 -22.02 4.22 -8.62
C PRO A 23 -20.72 3.58 -8.11
N PHE A 24 -19.77 3.26 -8.97
CA PHE A 24 -18.47 2.71 -8.55
C PHE A 24 -17.70 3.67 -7.66
N TYR A 25 -17.91 4.98 -7.80
CA TYR A 25 -17.19 5.99 -7.02
C TYR A 25 -18.01 6.53 -5.84
N THR A 26 -19.34 6.48 -5.89
CA THR A 26 -20.18 7.19 -4.91
C THR A 26 -21.13 6.30 -4.11
N ASP A 27 -21.43 5.08 -4.59
CA ASP A 27 -22.49 4.25 -4.00
C ASP A 27 -21.97 3.47 -2.77
N PRO A 28 -22.56 3.66 -1.57
CA PRO A 28 -22.14 2.96 -0.35
C PRO A 28 -22.31 1.44 -0.40
N ASP A 29 -23.25 0.92 -1.20
CA ASP A 29 -23.42 -0.53 -1.37
C ASP A 29 -22.33 -1.10 -2.29
N TYR A 30 -21.91 -0.37 -3.34
CA TYR A 30 -20.77 -0.78 -4.19
C TYR A 30 -19.48 -0.76 -3.38
N PHE A 31 -19.30 0.26 -2.54
CA PHE A 31 -18.18 0.33 -1.61
C PHE A 31 -18.09 -0.89 -0.69
N ARG A 32 -19.22 -1.35 -0.10
CA ARG A 32 -19.23 -2.57 0.71
C ARG A 32 -18.81 -3.80 -0.09
N VAL A 33 -19.24 -3.90 -1.34
CA VAL A 33 -18.81 -4.98 -2.24
C VAL A 33 -17.31 -4.88 -2.56
N ASP A 34 -16.75 -3.68 -2.75
CA ASP A 34 -15.31 -3.48 -2.92
C ASP A 34 -14.53 -3.97 -1.69
N MET A 35 -14.98 -3.63 -0.48
CA MET A 35 -14.34 -4.06 0.76
C MET A 35 -14.30 -5.59 0.85
N GLU A 36 -15.43 -6.26 0.60
CA GLU A 36 -15.50 -7.72 0.60
C GLU A 36 -14.67 -8.36 -0.53
N ASN A 37 -14.68 -7.74 -1.71
CA ASN A 37 -14.02 -8.31 -2.87
C ASN A 37 -12.51 -8.13 -2.83
N PHE A 38 -11.99 -7.03 -2.28
CA PHE A 38 -10.57 -6.67 -2.35
C PHE A 38 -9.91 -6.59 -0.97
N TYR A 39 -10.28 -5.61 -0.14
CA TYR A 39 -9.59 -5.35 1.13
C TYR A 39 -9.75 -6.47 2.16
N TYR A 40 -10.80 -7.29 2.06
CA TYR A 40 -10.99 -8.44 2.95
C TYR A 40 -10.49 -9.76 2.34
N ARG A 41 -9.92 -9.73 1.12
CA ARG A 41 -9.49 -10.93 0.38
C ARG A 41 -8.04 -10.92 -0.08
N ASP A 42 -7.50 -9.77 -0.43
CA ASP A 42 -6.14 -9.64 -0.96
C ASP A 42 -5.10 -9.47 0.14
N TRP A 43 -3.83 -9.64 -0.23
CA TRP A 43 -2.71 -9.22 0.61
C TRP A 43 -2.62 -7.69 0.64
N LEU A 44 -2.57 -7.13 1.84
CA LEU A 44 -2.58 -5.70 2.12
C LEU A 44 -1.25 -5.30 2.75
N PHE A 45 -0.53 -4.36 2.13
CA PHE A 45 0.57 -3.69 2.82
C PHE A 45 0.02 -2.83 3.95
N VAL A 46 0.60 -2.97 5.15
CA VAL A 46 0.07 -2.31 6.34
C VAL A 46 1.08 -1.51 7.15
N ALA A 47 2.35 -1.91 7.17
CA ALA A 47 3.40 -1.26 7.96
C ALA A 47 4.79 -1.75 7.57
N HIS A 48 5.81 -1.11 8.10
CA HIS A 48 7.19 -1.59 8.01
C HIS A 48 7.66 -2.32 9.26
N ASP A 49 8.54 -3.30 9.06
CA ASP A 49 9.21 -4.08 10.11
C ASP A 49 9.93 -3.17 11.12
N CYS A 50 10.53 -2.06 10.64
CA CYS A 50 11.25 -1.08 11.45
C CYS A 50 10.33 -0.24 12.38
N GLU A 51 9.02 -0.22 12.15
CA GLU A 51 8.04 0.41 13.07
C GLU A 51 7.79 -0.46 14.32
N LEU A 52 8.22 -1.73 14.29
CA LEU A 52 8.13 -2.68 15.40
C LEU A 52 9.54 -3.13 15.84
N PRO A 53 10.48 -2.26 16.23
CA PRO A 53 11.91 -2.63 16.30
C PRO A 53 12.25 -3.67 17.38
N ARG A 54 11.41 -3.85 18.41
CA ARG A 54 11.70 -4.72 19.57
C ARG A 54 10.53 -5.66 19.89
N PRO A 55 10.81 -6.85 20.45
CA PRO A 55 9.78 -7.71 21.01
C PRO A 55 8.84 -6.95 21.96
N GLY A 56 7.54 -7.23 21.84
CA GLY A 56 6.49 -6.55 22.60
C GLY A 56 6.03 -5.22 22.00
N ASN A 57 6.72 -4.70 20.97
CA ASN A 57 6.15 -3.60 20.19
C ASN A 57 4.90 -4.08 19.46
N TYR A 58 3.91 -3.20 19.40
CA TYR A 58 2.70 -3.42 18.63
C TYR A 58 2.27 -2.14 17.90
N LEU A 59 1.55 -2.34 16.79
CA LEU A 59 0.78 -1.34 16.06
C LEU A 59 -0.67 -1.82 15.98
N THR A 60 -1.63 -0.91 15.88
CA THR A 60 -3.00 -1.25 15.49
C THR A 60 -3.36 -0.56 14.19
N ILE A 61 -4.06 -1.26 13.32
CA ILE A 61 -4.54 -0.75 12.04
C ILE A 61 -6.03 -1.04 11.87
N GLN A 62 -6.76 -0.10 11.29
CA GLN A 62 -8.16 -0.24 10.92
C GLN A 62 -8.26 -0.44 9.40
N ILE A 63 -8.98 -1.47 8.95
CA ILE A 63 -9.19 -1.80 7.54
C ILE A 63 -10.69 -2.06 7.37
N GLY A 64 -11.42 -1.06 6.86
CA GLY A 64 -12.88 -1.07 6.91
C GLY A 64 -13.37 -1.29 8.33
N ASP A 65 -14.11 -2.39 8.55
CA ASP A 65 -14.66 -2.78 9.84
C ASP A 65 -13.68 -3.58 10.72
N TYR A 66 -12.56 -4.05 10.14
CA TYR A 66 -11.59 -4.87 10.85
C TYR A 66 -10.55 -4.02 11.58
N SER A 67 -10.41 -4.24 12.90
CA SER A 67 -9.28 -3.76 13.68
C SER A 67 -8.26 -4.90 13.87
N VAL A 68 -7.00 -4.65 13.52
CA VAL A 68 -5.89 -5.63 13.58
C VAL A 68 -4.78 -5.09 14.47
N ILE A 69 -4.18 -5.98 15.26
CA ILE A 69 -2.94 -5.73 16.02
C ILE A 69 -1.80 -6.40 15.28
N LEU A 70 -0.76 -5.65 14.94
CA LEU A 70 0.54 -6.19 14.56
C LEU A 70 1.41 -6.24 15.80
N THR A 71 2.06 -7.38 16.08
CA THR A 71 2.94 -7.53 17.25
C THR A 71 4.25 -8.18 16.86
N ARG A 72 5.37 -7.71 17.40
CA ARG A 72 6.61 -8.49 17.37
C ARG A 72 6.69 -9.40 18.59
N GLY A 73 6.73 -10.71 18.35
CA GLY A 73 6.91 -11.72 19.40
C GLY A 73 8.31 -11.71 20.01
N ARG A 74 8.49 -12.46 21.10
CA ARG A 74 9.80 -12.66 21.76
C ARG A 74 10.78 -13.45 20.89
N ASP A 75 10.24 -14.28 20.00
CA ASP A 75 10.93 -14.97 18.92
C ASP A 75 11.28 -14.06 17.72
N LYS A 76 11.01 -12.75 17.84
CA LYS A 76 11.23 -11.72 16.81
C LYS A 76 10.33 -11.82 15.57
N VAL A 77 9.42 -12.79 15.54
CA VAL A 77 8.44 -12.96 14.46
C VAL A 77 7.31 -11.95 14.61
N ILE A 78 6.95 -11.26 13.53
CA ILE A 78 5.77 -10.39 13.49
C ILE A 78 4.54 -11.24 13.22
N ARG A 79 3.47 -10.94 13.94
CA ARG A 79 2.16 -11.58 13.81
C ARG A 79 1.07 -10.53 13.71
N ALA A 80 -0.02 -10.89 13.03
CA ALA A 80 -1.24 -10.10 12.97
C ALA A 80 -2.38 -10.83 13.70
N LEU A 81 -3.14 -10.11 14.51
CA LEU A 81 -4.23 -10.65 15.34
C LEU A 81 -5.44 -9.73 15.23
N HIS A 82 -6.66 -10.27 15.19
CA HIS A 82 -7.85 -9.44 15.31
C HIS A 82 -7.88 -8.75 16.68
N ASN A 83 -8.04 -7.42 16.67
CA ASN A 83 -8.10 -6.56 17.87
C ASN A 83 -9.48 -6.61 18.53
N SER A 84 -9.97 -7.81 18.82
CA SER A 84 -11.28 -8.05 19.43
C SER A 84 -11.16 -9.16 20.48
N CYS A 85 -11.31 -8.76 21.75
CA CYS A 85 -11.21 -9.68 22.88
C CYS A 85 -12.25 -10.80 22.76
N ARG A 86 -11.81 -12.04 22.94
CA ARG A 86 -12.65 -13.24 22.83
C ARG A 86 -13.69 -13.41 23.93
N HIS A 87 -13.72 -12.52 24.93
CA HIS A 87 -14.77 -12.48 25.94
C HIS A 87 -16.03 -11.76 25.42
N ARG A 88 -15.94 -10.45 25.19
CA ARG A 88 -17.08 -9.57 24.85
C ARG A 88 -16.76 -8.55 23.76
N GLY A 89 -15.74 -8.80 22.94
CA GLY A 89 -15.44 -8.02 21.73
C GLY A 89 -14.72 -6.68 21.94
N SER A 90 -14.36 -6.31 23.17
CA SER A 90 -13.60 -5.08 23.42
C SER A 90 -12.25 -5.08 22.69
N ARG A 91 -11.85 -3.92 22.14
CA ARG A 91 -10.48 -3.73 21.62
C ARG A 91 -9.46 -4.03 22.71
N VAL A 92 -8.50 -4.91 22.40
CA VAL A 92 -7.44 -5.30 23.33
C VAL A 92 -6.37 -4.22 23.40
N CYS A 93 -6.00 -3.64 22.25
CA CYS A 93 -5.11 -2.50 22.15
C CYS A 93 -5.90 -1.27 21.66
N ALA A 94 -6.05 -0.27 22.53
CA ALA A 94 -6.78 0.96 22.20
C ALA A 94 -5.91 1.99 21.45
N ASN A 95 -4.61 2.04 21.78
CA ASN A 95 -3.66 2.97 21.17
C ASN A 95 -3.17 2.45 19.81
N GLU A 96 -2.83 3.37 18.90
CA GLU A 96 -2.30 3.08 17.57
C GLU A 96 -0.98 2.32 17.60
N LYS A 97 -0.17 2.55 18.64
CA LYS A 97 1.11 1.87 18.86
C LYS A 97 1.46 1.81 20.32
N GLY A 98 2.32 0.85 20.68
CA GLY A 98 2.85 0.77 22.03
C GLY A 98 3.86 -0.35 22.22
N THR A 99 4.24 -0.55 23.48
CA THR A 99 5.09 -1.65 23.91
C THR A 99 4.44 -2.35 25.08
N THR A 100 4.36 -3.68 25.04
CA THR A 100 3.82 -4.46 26.15
C THR A 100 4.44 -5.85 26.22
N ALA A 101 4.48 -6.43 27.42
CA ALA A 101 4.93 -7.81 27.63
C ALA A 101 3.84 -8.85 27.32
N LYS A 102 2.55 -8.44 27.37
CA LYS A 102 1.33 -9.24 27.13
C LYS A 102 0.21 -8.33 26.61
N LEU A 103 -0.72 -8.86 25.83
CA LEU A 103 -1.88 -8.11 25.36
C LEU A 103 -2.99 -8.24 26.41
N VAL A 104 -3.26 -7.18 27.18
CA VAL A 104 -4.23 -7.23 28.29
C VAL A 104 -5.48 -6.48 27.89
N CYS A 105 -6.62 -7.17 27.81
CA CYS A 105 -7.89 -6.53 27.50
C CYS A 105 -8.26 -5.51 28.59
N PRO A 106 -8.53 -4.24 28.24
CA PRO A 106 -8.82 -3.19 29.22
C PRO A 106 -10.14 -3.42 29.96
N TYR A 107 -11.05 -4.23 29.39
CA TYR A 107 -12.38 -4.41 29.96
C TYR A 107 -12.37 -5.31 31.22
N HIS A 108 -11.89 -6.56 31.09
CA HIS A 108 -11.90 -7.55 32.18
C HIS A 108 -10.57 -8.29 32.35
N GLN A 109 -9.49 -7.73 31.80
CA GLN A 109 -8.11 -8.19 32.01
C GLN A 109 -7.85 -9.64 31.56
N TRP A 110 -8.64 -10.14 30.60
CA TRP A 110 -8.23 -11.30 29.81
C TRP A 110 -6.89 -10.98 29.16
N THR A 111 -5.90 -11.82 29.43
CA THR A 111 -4.51 -11.54 29.10
C THR A 111 -4.03 -12.57 28.11
N TYR A 112 -3.57 -12.10 26.96
CA TYR A 112 -3.05 -12.91 25.87
C TYR A 112 -1.54 -12.76 25.77
N ASP A 113 -0.86 -13.78 25.28
CA ASP A 113 0.53 -13.64 24.83
C ASP A 113 0.61 -12.86 23.52
N LEU A 114 1.83 -12.50 23.10
CA LEU A 114 2.08 -11.80 21.85
C LEU A 114 1.80 -12.65 20.60
N ASP A 115 1.61 -13.96 20.76
CA ASP A 115 1.13 -14.85 19.69
C ASP A 115 -0.41 -14.98 19.65
N GLY A 116 -1.12 -14.29 20.56
CA GLY A 116 -2.58 -14.32 20.68
C GLY A 116 -3.14 -15.41 21.59
N SER A 117 -2.33 -16.33 22.11
CA SER A 117 -2.79 -17.37 23.03
C SER A 117 -3.32 -16.79 24.34
N LEU A 118 -4.47 -17.28 24.83
CA LEU A 118 -5.08 -16.80 26.07
C LEU A 118 -4.38 -17.40 27.30
N GLN A 119 -3.72 -16.54 28.08
CA GLN A 119 -2.87 -16.96 29.19
C GLN A 119 -3.61 -16.91 30.54
N TYR A 120 -4.39 -15.85 30.76
CA TYR A 120 -5.08 -15.62 32.03
C TYR A 120 -6.50 -15.10 31.84
N VAL A 121 -7.40 -15.64 32.66
CA VAL A 121 -8.80 -15.23 32.82
C VAL A 121 -9.15 -15.24 34.31
N ARG A 122 -10.13 -14.44 34.71
CA ARG A 122 -10.62 -14.39 36.10
C ARG A 122 -12.00 -15.04 36.19
N HIS A 123 -12.16 -15.98 37.12
CA HIS A 123 -13.45 -16.57 37.54
C HIS A 123 -14.33 -17.16 36.40
N MET A 124 -13.74 -17.85 35.42
CA MET A 124 -14.49 -18.48 34.32
C MET A 124 -14.99 -19.91 34.63
N GLY A 125 -14.65 -20.47 35.80
CA GLY A 125 -14.95 -21.85 36.16
C GLY A 125 -13.85 -22.83 35.74
N GLU A 126 -13.92 -24.05 36.27
CA GLU A 126 -12.90 -25.10 36.04
C GLU A 126 -12.99 -25.71 34.63
N ASP A 127 -14.20 -25.73 34.05
CA ASP A 127 -14.45 -26.28 32.71
C ASP A 127 -14.07 -25.31 31.57
N PHE A 128 -13.55 -24.12 31.87
CA PHE A 128 -13.19 -23.13 30.86
C PHE A 128 -11.85 -23.47 30.18
N ASP A 129 -11.93 -23.93 28.94
CA ASP A 129 -10.75 -24.23 28.13
C ASP A 129 -10.21 -22.96 27.43
N LYS A 130 -9.14 -22.39 28.00
CA LYS A 130 -8.46 -21.21 27.43
C LYS A 130 -7.98 -21.42 25.98
N ALA A 131 -7.67 -22.65 25.56
CA ALA A 131 -7.13 -22.92 24.23
C ALA A 131 -8.12 -22.54 23.10
N GLN A 132 -9.42 -22.56 23.37
CA GLN A 132 -10.47 -22.22 22.39
C GLN A 132 -10.69 -20.70 22.22
N TYR A 133 -10.10 -19.89 23.10
CA TYR A 133 -10.37 -18.46 23.22
C TYR A 133 -9.13 -17.58 23.03
N GLY A 134 -8.11 -18.04 22.31
CA GLY A 134 -7.03 -17.18 21.80
C GLY A 134 -7.54 -16.12 20.82
N LEU A 135 -6.84 -14.99 20.70
CA LEU A 135 -7.14 -14.00 19.66
C LEU A 135 -7.10 -14.65 18.28
N LYS A 136 -8.08 -14.30 17.44
CA LYS A 136 -8.15 -14.88 16.09
C LYS A 136 -6.95 -14.36 15.27
N PRO A 137 -6.14 -15.24 14.66
CA PRO A 137 -5.02 -14.82 13.84
C PRO A 137 -5.50 -14.16 12.55
N VAL A 138 -4.65 -13.29 12.00
CA VAL A 138 -4.75 -12.75 10.64
C VAL A 138 -3.48 -13.20 9.91
N HIS A 139 -3.60 -13.59 8.64
CA HIS A 139 -2.44 -14.00 7.85
C HIS A 139 -1.45 -12.84 7.77
N CYS A 140 -0.15 -13.11 7.93
CA CYS A 140 0.88 -12.09 8.04
C CYS A 140 2.20 -12.59 7.46
N GLU A 141 2.80 -11.82 6.56
CA GLU A 141 4.11 -12.07 5.97
C GLU A 141 4.94 -10.78 6.00
N SER A 142 6.24 -10.89 6.26
CA SER A 142 7.18 -9.76 6.15
C SER A 142 8.16 -9.98 5.01
N ILE A 143 8.00 -9.24 3.92
CA ILE A 143 8.84 -9.34 2.71
C ILE A 143 9.80 -8.15 2.68
N GLU A 144 11.10 -8.40 2.83
CA GLU A 144 12.13 -7.34 2.80
C GLU A 144 11.82 -6.10 3.67
N GLY A 145 11.17 -6.29 4.82
CA GLY A 145 10.81 -5.20 5.73
C GLY A 145 9.43 -4.56 5.49
N TYR A 146 8.67 -5.04 4.50
CA TYR A 146 7.26 -4.71 4.26
C TYR A 146 6.36 -5.75 4.90
N ILE A 147 5.46 -5.33 5.79
CA ILE A 147 4.50 -6.21 6.44
C ILE A 147 3.22 -6.22 5.60
N PHE A 148 2.87 -7.41 5.09
CA PHE A 148 1.63 -7.69 4.41
C PHE A 148 0.71 -8.53 5.32
N ILE A 149 -0.59 -8.26 5.28
CA ILE A 149 -1.60 -9.09 5.95
C ILE A 149 -2.72 -9.48 5.00
N CYS A 150 -3.43 -10.56 5.28
CA CYS A 150 -4.65 -10.93 4.55
C CYS A 150 -5.76 -11.32 5.54
N LEU A 151 -6.94 -10.71 5.35
CA LEU A 151 -8.12 -10.90 6.21
C LEU A 151 -9.00 -12.09 5.78
N ALA A 152 -8.71 -12.69 4.63
CA ALA A 152 -9.43 -13.87 4.15
C ALA A 152 -9.25 -15.04 5.12
N GLU A 153 -10.25 -15.92 5.21
CA GLU A 153 -10.09 -17.18 5.91
C GLU A 153 -8.95 -18.02 5.31
N HIS A 154 -8.93 -18.09 3.98
CA HIS A 154 -7.88 -18.73 3.19
C HIS A 154 -7.17 -17.67 2.37
N ALA A 155 -5.97 -17.27 2.78
CA ALA A 155 -5.19 -16.28 2.04
C ALA A 155 -4.75 -16.85 0.67
N PRO A 156 -4.75 -16.02 -0.40
CA PRO A 156 -4.05 -16.34 -1.64
C PRO A 156 -2.56 -16.63 -1.37
N ASP A 157 -1.91 -17.38 -2.26
CA ASP A 157 -0.46 -17.61 -2.16
C ASP A 157 0.31 -16.29 -2.35
N ILE A 158 1.13 -15.93 -1.35
CA ILE A 158 1.97 -14.73 -1.39
C ILE A 158 3.32 -14.98 -2.09
N ALA A 159 3.70 -16.25 -2.29
CA ALA A 159 5.01 -16.59 -2.85
C ALA A 159 5.30 -15.91 -4.20
N PRO A 160 4.36 -15.83 -5.17
CA PRO A 160 4.61 -15.15 -6.44
C PRO A 160 4.98 -13.67 -6.27
N LEU A 161 4.35 -12.97 -5.31
CA LEU A 161 4.68 -11.59 -4.97
C LEU A 161 6.07 -11.54 -4.32
N ARG A 162 6.25 -12.30 -3.23
CA ARG A 162 7.49 -12.31 -2.43
C ARG A 162 8.71 -12.59 -3.28
N ASP A 163 8.67 -13.67 -4.04
CA ASP A 163 9.82 -14.17 -4.77
C ASP A 163 10.19 -13.23 -5.93
N ARG A 164 9.21 -12.45 -6.44
CA ARG A 164 9.44 -11.43 -7.46
C ARG A 164 10.01 -10.12 -6.89
N ILE A 165 9.44 -9.60 -5.80
CA ILE A 165 9.83 -8.26 -5.30
C ILE A 165 11.07 -8.31 -4.41
N ALA A 166 11.31 -9.42 -3.71
CA ALA A 166 12.41 -9.50 -2.75
C ALA A 166 13.80 -9.21 -3.37
N PRO A 167 14.16 -9.75 -4.56
CA PRO A 167 15.45 -9.43 -5.18
C PRO A 167 15.64 -7.95 -5.55
N TYR A 168 14.56 -7.24 -5.87
CA TYR A 168 14.58 -5.81 -6.20
C TYR A 168 14.71 -4.93 -4.95
N ILE A 169 14.03 -5.31 -3.86
CA ILE A 169 13.98 -4.53 -2.62
C ILE A 169 15.21 -4.79 -1.74
N ALA A 170 15.70 -6.03 -1.67
CA ALA A 170 16.80 -6.43 -0.79
C ALA A 170 18.04 -5.52 -0.83
N PRO A 171 18.50 -5.00 -2.00
CA PRO A 171 19.63 -4.07 -2.06
C PRO A 171 19.43 -2.76 -1.28
N HIS A 172 18.18 -2.33 -1.06
CA HIS A 172 17.83 -1.12 -0.31
C HIS A 172 17.79 -1.33 1.20
N ASN A 173 17.98 -2.58 1.66
CA ASN A 173 18.18 -2.92 3.07
C ASN A 173 17.12 -2.35 4.03
N ILE A 174 15.85 -2.38 3.63
CA ILE A 174 14.73 -1.74 4.35
C ILE A 174 14.61 -2.23 5.80
N ARG A 175 14.96 -3.48 6.10
CA ARG A 175 14.99 -4.02 7.48
C ARG A 175 15.94 -3.26 8.42
N GLU A 176 16.94 -2.57 7.86
CA GLU A 176 17.93 -1.78 8.60
C GLU A 176 17.70 -0.26 8.46
N THR A 177 16.44 0.13 8.27
CA THR A 177 16.01 1.54 8.22
C THR A 177 15.35 1.99 9.52
N LYS A 178 15.11 3.29 9.62
CA LYS A 178 14.14 3.88 10.55
C LYS A 178 13.15 4.74 9.76
N VAL A 179 11.95 4.90 10.30
CA VAL A 179 11.01 5.92 9.82
C VAL A 179 11.53 7.30 10.23
N ALA A 180 11.93 8.12 9.26
CA ALA A 180 12.29 9.52 9.48
C ALA A 180 11.04 10.40 9.60
N PHE A 181 10.05 10.15 8.75
CA PHE A 181 8.79 10.89 8.76
C PHE A 181 7.63 10.00 8.32
N LYS A 182 6.44 10.29 8.84
CA LYS A 182 5.20 9.63 8.45
C LYS A 182 4.09 10.67 8.41
N SER A 183 3.37 10.73 7.29
CA SER A 183 2.23 11.61 7.09
C SER A 183 1.02 10.77 6.70
N SER A 184 -0.13 11.08 7.26
CA SER A 184 -1.41 10.48 6.89
C SER A 184 -2.38 11.61 6.55
N ILE A 185 -2.90 11.58 5.33
CA ILE A 185 -3.93 12.52 4.85
C ILE A 185 -5.19 11.74 4.52
N VAL A 186 -6.34 12.40 4.68
CA VAL A 186 -7.61 11.90 4.18
C VAL A 186 -7.96 12.69 2.93
N GLU A 187 -8.12 11.97 1.82
CA GLU A 187 -8.59 12.51 0.56
C GLU A 187 -10.09 12.25 0.43
N LYS A 188 -10.89 13.28 0.15
CA LYS A 188 -12.35 13.16 -0.05
C LYS A 188 -12.70 12.65 -1.46
N GLY A 189 -12.08 11.55 -1.85
CA GLY A 189 -12.37 10.79 -3.04
C GLY A 189 -12.38 9.29 -2.78
N ASN A 190 -13.05 8.55 -3.66
CA ASN A 190 -13.05 7.09 -3.63
C ASN A 190 -11.64 6.53 -3.81
N TRP A 191 -11.33 5.41 -3.17
CA TRP A 191 -10.01 4.77 -3.25
C TRP A 191 -9.55 4.47 -4.69
N LYS A 192 -10.50 4.22 -5.60
CA LYS A 192 -10.21 4.02 -7.02
C LYS A 192 -9.75 5.30 -7.70
N LEU A 193 -10.29 6.47 -7.34
CA LEU A 193 -9.84 7.76 -7.89
C LEU A 193 -8.41 8.08 -7.45
N VAL A 194 -8.06 7.74 -6.21
CA VAL A 194 -6.67 7.86 -5.70
C VAL A 194 -5.73 7.01 -6.56
N TRP A 195 -6.12 5.78 -6.87
CA TRP A 195 -5.35 4.91 -7.75
C TRP A 195 -5.31 5.42 -9.19
N GLU A 196 -6.44 5.82 -9.75
CA GLU A 196 -6.51 6.36 -11.11
C GLU A 196 -5.55 7.56 -11.26
N ASN A 197 -5.58 8.51 -10.31
CA ASN A 197 -4.62 9.62 -10.24
C ASN A 197 -3.17 9.14 -10.15
N ASN A 198 -2.87 8.17 -9.28
CA ASN A 198 -1.50 7.65 -9.12
C ASN A 198 -0.93 6.93 -10.36
N ARG A 199 -1.80 6.40 -11.24
CA ARG A 199 -1.37 5.50 -12.34
C ARG A 199 -1.13 6.23 -13.67
N GLU A 200 -1.15 7.55 -13.67
CA GLU A 200 -0.75 8.40 -14.79
C GLU A 200 0.11 9.59 -14.32
N CYS A 201 0.64 10.34 -15.27
CA CYS A 201 1.32 11.62 -15.02
C CYS A 201 0.86 12.68 -16.02
N TYR A 202 -0.32 12.47 -16.61
CA TYR A 202 -0.95 13.37 -17.55
C TYR A 202 -1.30 14.70 -16.86
N HIS A 203 -1.61 14.66 -15.56
CA HIS A 203 -1.83 15.87 -14.75
C HIS A 203 -0.53 16.52 -14.24
N CYS A 204 0.63 15.85 -14.32
CA CYS A 204 1.85 16.27 -13.61
C CYS A 204 2.34 17.66 -14.01
N ALA A 205 2.44 17.94 -15.31
CA ALA A 205 3.01 19.18 -15.84
C ALA A 205 2.33 20.45 -15.31
N ALA A 206 1.02 20.36 -15.08
CA ALA A 206 0.22 21.48 -14.62
C ALA A 206 0.16 21.58 -13.09
N ASN A 207 0.38 20.47 -12.37
CA ASN A 207 0.02 20.38 -10.96
C ASN A 207 1.19 20.11 -10.00
N HIS A 208 2.34 19.60 -10.48
CA HIS A 208 3.45 19.19 -9.62
C HIS A 208 4.78 19.92 -9.89
N PRO A 209 4.87 21.23 -9.62
CA PRO A 209 6.09 21.99 -9.86
C PRO A 209 7.31 21.48 -9.06
N GLU A 210 7.12 20.86 -7.89
CA GLU A 210 8.17 20.24 -7.11
C GLU A 210 8.63 18.90 -7.71
N LEU A 211 7.69 18.00 -8.03
CA LEU A 211 7.99 16.65 -8.50
C LEU A 211 8.63 16.66 -9.89
N CYS A 212 8.11 17.47 -10.83
CA CYS A 212 8.59 17.56 -12.21
C CYS A 212 10.01 18.13 -12.33
N ARG A 213 10.66 18.52 -11.22
CA ARG A 213 12.11 18.80 -11.20
C ARG A 213 12.97 17.55 -11.31
N THR A 214 12.43 16.39 -10.92
CA THR A 214 13.21 15.15 -10.76
C THR A 214 12.53 13.94 -11.37
N TYR A 215 11.20 13.92 -11.42
CA TYR A 215 10.44 12.81 -11.97
C TYR A 215 10.08 13.09 -13.44
N PRO A 216 10.41 12.18 -14.37
CA PRO A 216 10.07 12.35 -15.78
C PRO A 216 8.57 12.09 -16.01
N GLU A 217 7.96 12.95 -16.81
CA GLU A 217 6.51 12.92 -17.09
C GLU A 217 6.13 11.93 -18.19
N ALA A 218 7.14 11.38 -18.89
CA ALA A 218 6.93 10.47 -20.01
C ALA A 218 6.07 9.26 -19.60
N ALA A 219 5.04 8.97 -20.39
CA ALA A 219 4.15 7.84 -20.19
C ALA A 219 4.90 6.49 -20.13
N SER A 220 6.06 6.39 -20.79
CA SER A 220 6.96 5.23 -20.73
C SER A 220 7.60 5.02 -19.37
N VAL A 221 7.52 5.96 -18.43
CA VAL A 221 8.04 5.85 -17.05
C VAL A 221 6.92 5.55 -16.05
N THR A 222 5.76 6.18 -16.20
CA THR A 222 4.65 6.12 -15.25
C THR A 222 3.69 4.95 -15.53
N GLY A 223 3.42 4.72 -16.81
CA GLY A 223 2.45 3.76 -17.33
C GLY A 223 2.94 2.31 -17.38
N VAL A 224 2.35 1.52 -18.27
CA VAL A 224 2.65 0.09 -18.45
C VAL A 224 3.00 -0.28 -19.90
N GLN A 225 3.10 0.71 -20.78
CA GLN A 225 3.34 0.53 -22.22
C GLN A 225 4.62 1.29 -22.63
N GLY A 226 5.22 0.88 -23.75
CA GLY A 226 6.35 1.57 -24.39
C GLY A 226 7.72 1.46 -23.69
N MET A 227 7.75 1.10 -22.40
CA MET A 227 9.00 1.09 -21.61
C MET A 227 10.06 0.11 -22.15
N ALA A 228 9.62 -1.03 -22.71
CA ALA A 228 10.53 -2.05 -23.23
C ALA A 228 11.22 -1.61 -24.54
N ASP A 229 10.60 -0.72 -25.30
CA ASP A 229 11.09 -0.27 -26.59
C ASP A 229 11.88 1.06 -26.51
N ASP A 230 11.90 1.69 -25.33
CA ASP A 230 12.60 2.94 -25.05
C ASP A 230 14.11 2.71 -24.83
N PRO A 231 14.99 3.21 -25.72
CA PRO A 231 16.43 3.00 -25.61
C PRO A 231 17.07 3.59 -24.34
N GLU A 232 16.52 4.68 -23.81
CA GLU A 232 17.05 5.31 -22.59
C GLU A 232 16.73 4.46 -21.36
N ILE A 233 15.52 3.89 -21.30
CA ILE A 233 15.12 2.96 -20.24
C ILE A 233 15.95 1.67 -20.30
N GLN A 234 16.18 1.11 -21.50
CA GLN A 234 17.05 -0.06 -21.66
C GLN A 234 18.48 0.20 -21.19
N ALA A 235 19.05 1.35 -21.56
CA ALA A 235 20.38 1.75 -21.11
C ALA A 235 20.43 1.94 -19.58
N HIS A 236 19.38 2.53 -19.00
CA HIS A 236 19.25 2.69 -17.56
C HIS A 236 19.19 1.33 -16.82
N TRP A 237 18.41 0.38 -17.34
CA TRP A 237 18.36 -0.98 -16.78
C TRP A 237 19.71 -1.67 -16.86
N ALA A 238 20.40 -1.60 -17.99
CA ALA A 238 21.73 -2.18 -18.15
C ALA A 238 22.75 -1.57 -17.16
N HIS A 239 22.70 -0.25 -16.95
CA HIS A 239 23.53 0.45 -15.95
C HIS A 239 23.26 -0.07 -14.53
N CYS A 240 21.99 -0.18 -14.15
CA CYS A 240 21.59 -0.67 -12.84
C CYS A 240 21.97 -2.14 -12.61
N GLU A 241 21.76 -3.00 -13.60
CA GLU A 241 22.12 -4.42 -13.54
C GLU A 241 23.64 -4.62 -13.48
N ALA A 242 24.43 -3.80 -14.17
CA ALA A 242 25.88 -3.77 -14.03
C ALA A 242 26.33 -3.38 -12.61
N GLY A 243 25.54 -2.54 -11.92
CA GLY A 243 25.67 -2.22 -10.49
C GLY A 243 25.15 -3.31 -9.55
N GLY A 244 24.63 -4.43 -10.07
CA GLY A 244 24.07 -5.54 -9.29
C GLY A 244 22.71 -5.23 -8.66
N LEU A 245 21.94 -4.35 -9.28
CA LEU A 245 20.56 -4.00 -8.93
C LEU A 245 19.59 -4.53 -9.99
N GLU A 246 18.60 -5.31 -9.57
CA GLU A 246 17.48 -5.67 -10.43
C GLU A 246 16.73 -4.39 -10.87
N ALA A 247 16.40 -4.32 -12.16
CA ALA A 247 15.89 -3.09 -12.78
C ALA A 247 14.77 -3.32 -13.80
N LYS A 248 14.83 -4.44 -14.53
CA LYS A 248 13.91 -4.73 -15.63
C LYS A 248 12.44 -4.68 -15.21
N PHE A 249 11.61 -4.34 -16.18
CA PHE A 249 10.17 -4.35 -16.00
C PHE A 249 9.63 -5.75 -15.73
N PHE A 250 8.76 -5.84 -14.74
CA PHE A 250 7.88 -6.97 -14.51
C PHE A 250 6.50 -6.47 -14.10
N ILE A 251 5.45 -7.03 -14.70
CA ILE A 251 4.07 -6.93 -14.21
C ILE A 251 3.52 -8.34 -14.05
N ASN A 252 2.77 -8.59 -12.97
CA ASN A 252 2.09 -9.86 -12.79
C ASN A 252 1.11 -10.09 -13.96
N PRO A 253 0.94 -11.33 -14.46
CA PRO A 253 -0.05 -11.64 -15.49
C PRO A 253 -1.48 -11.15 -15.21
N ASP A 254 -1.91 -11.09 -13.95
CA ASP A 254 -3.22 -10.55 -13.56
C ASP A 254 -3.23 -9.01 -13.41
N GLY A 255 -2.07 -8.36 -13.49
CA GLY A 255 -1.90 -6.93 -13.36
C GLY A 255 -1.91 -6.39 -11.92
N GLN A 256 -1.96 -7.23 -10.88
CA GLN A 256 -2.07 -6.79 -9.49
C GLN A 256 -0.85 -6.02 -9.00
N PHE A 257 0.34 -6.37 -9.49
CA PHE A 257 1.58 -5.71 -9.09
C PHE A 257 2.56 -5.57 -10.24
N ARG A 258 3.35 -4.49 -10.19
CA ARG A 258 4.43 -4.18 -11.13
C ARG A 258 5.65 -3.74 -10.34
N ILE A 259 6.83 -4.14 -10.81
CA ILE A 259 8.10 -3.66 -10.29
C ILE A 259 9.07 -3.35 -11.43
N THR A 260 9.74 -2.21 -11.36
CA THR A 260 10.75 -1.80 -12.34
C THR A 260 11.53 -0.60 -11.81
N ARG A 261 12.77 -0.42 -12.26
CA ARG A 261 13.59 0.74 -11.92
C ARG A 261 13.60 1.72 -13.08
N MET A 262 13.25 2.97 -12.79
CA MET A 262 13.09 4.01 -13.80
C MET A 262 14.10 5.13 -13.58
N PRO A 263 14.65 5.70 -14.68
CA PRO A 263 15.51 6.87 -14.58
C PRO A 263 14.74 8.06 -14.01
N LEU A 264 15.47 8.94 -13.32
CA LEU A 264 15.01 10.29 -13.01
C LEU A 264 15.41 11.25 -14.13
N ILE A 265 14.93 12.50 -14.07
CA ILE A 265 15.38 13.57 -14.96
C ILE A 265 16.92 13.67 -14.92
N PRO A 266 17.60 13.91 -16.06
CA PRO A 266 19.05 13.96 -16.12
C PRO A 266 19.68 14.86 -15.03
N GLY A 267 20.60 14.29 -14.25
CA GLY A 267 21.29 14.96 -13.15
C GLY A 267 20.61 14.86 -11.79
N ALA A 268 19.38 14.34 -11.72
CA ALA A 268 18.71 14.03 -10.46
C ALA A 268 19.12 12.65 -9.91
N GLU A 269 19.41 12.62 -8.62
CA GLU A 269 19.72 11.44 -7.80
C GLU A 269 18.55 11.07 -6.86
N SER A 270 17.72 12.05 -6.48
CA SER A 270 16.66 11.85 -5.50
C SER A 270 15.50 12.85 -5.66
N TYR A 271 14.42 12.64 -4.91
CA TYR A 271 13.24 13.51 -4.89
C TYR A 271 13.42 14.71 -3.95
N THR A 272 14.28 15.64 -4.36
CA THR A 272 14.51 16.91 -3.66
C THR A 272 14.39 18.07 -4.63
N MET A 273 14.21 19.28 -4.09
CA MET A 273 14.13 20.48 -4.94
C MET A 273 15.44 20.77 -5.70
N SER A 274 16.57 20.24 -5.24
CA SER A 274 17.88 20.34 -5.90
C SER A 274 18.15 19.18 -6.86
N GLY A 275 17.35 18.12 -6.81
CA GLY A 275 17.60 16.83 -7.45
C GLY A 275 18.72 16.02 -6.80
N GLN A 276 19.42 16.54 -5.79
CA GLN A 276 20.49 15.81 -5.10
C GLN A 276 19.92 14.92 -3.98
N ARG A 277 20.75 14.03 -3.44
CA ARG A 277 20.37 13.13 -2.34
C ARG A 277 19.87 13.92 -1.13
N ALA A 278 18.72 13.52 -0.59
CA ALA A 278 18.20 14.03 0.68
C ALA A 278 19.00 13.50 1.88
N VAL A 279 19.57 12.28 1.74
CA VAL A 279 20.36 11.63 2.78
C VAL A 279 21.78 11.37 2.28
N LYS A 280 22.79 11.78 3.05
CA LYS A 280 24.22 11.57 2.71
C LYS A 280 24.60 10.09 2.66
N LYS A 281 23.96 9.27 3.49
CA LYS A 281 24.20 7.83 3.59
C LYS A 281 23.33 7.08 2.56
N PRO A 282 23.88 6.06 1.87
CA PRO A 282 23.09 5.21 0.99
C PRO A 282 22.16 4.30 1.79
N MET A 283 21.00 3.95 1.22
CA MET A 283 20.05 2.97 1.80
C MET A 283 20.67 1.60 2.05
N GLY A 284 21.47 1.11 1.12
CA GLY A 284 22.17 -0.14 1.27
C GLY A 284 23.52 -0.16 0.54
N PRO A 285 24.31 -1.23 0.74
CA PRO A 285 25.68 -1.32 0.22
C PRO A 285 25.78 -1.16 -1.31
N LYS A 286 24.72 -1.50 -2.04
CA LYS A 286 24.65 -1.43 -3.50
C LYS A 286 23.96 -0.18 -4.03
N THR A 287 23.36 0.65 -3.17
CA THR A 287 22.57 1.81 -3.61
C THR A 287 23.40 3.10 -3.71
N ASN A 288 24.71 3.02 -3.46
CA ASN A 288 25.62 4.15 -3.62
C ASN A 288 26.09 4.38 -5.07
N VAL A 289 25.54 3.61 -6.03
CA VAL A 289 25.77 3.83 -7.45
C VAL A 289 25.00 5.07 -7.88
N ALA A 290 25.66 5.96 -8.63
CA ALA A 290 25.03 7.17 -9.16
C ALA A 290 24.01 6.84 -10.25
N GLY A 291 22.97 7.66 -10.36
CA GLY A 291 21.99 7.55 -11.45
C GLY A 291 21.21 6.23 -11.50
N ILE A 292 20.96 5.59 -10.35
CA ILE A 292 20.11 4.36 -10.28
C ILE A 292 18.61 4.65 -10.27
N GLY A 293 18.24 5.92 -10.40
CA GLY A 293 16.87 6.38 -10.46
C GLY A 293 16.02 5.93 -9.27
N ALA A 294 14.75 5.64 -9.53
CA ALA A 294 13.80 5.14 -8.54
C ALA A 294 13.31 3.74 -8.92
N LEU A 295 13.37 2.80 -7.98
CA LEU A 295 12.61 1.55 -8.08
C LEU A 295 11.13 1.88 -7.80
N LEU A 296 10.28 1.63 -8.77
CA LEU A 296 8.83 1.80 -8.67
C LEU A 296 8.20 0.43 -8.43
N LEU A 297 7.40 0.33 -7.37
CA LEU A 297 6.58 -0.85 -7.07
C LEU A 297 5.17 -0.42 -6.75
N PHE A 298 4.18 -1.00 -7.43
CA PHE A 298 2.80 -1.00 -6.92
C PHE A 298 2.33 -2.43 -6.65
N HIS A 299 1.43 -2.57 -5.67
CA HIS A 299 0.66 -3.77 -5.39
C HIS A 299 -0.76 -3.36 -4.98
N TYR A 300 -1.73 -3.56 -5.88
CA TYR A 300 -3.13 -3.25 -5.62
C TYR A 300 -3.72 -4.21 -4.55
N PRO A 301 -4.61 -3.74 -3.67
CA PRO A 301 -5.22 -2.40 -3.68
C PRO A 301 -4.53 -1.40 -2.74
N THR A 302 -3.35 -1.69 -2.17
CA THR A 302 -2.89 -0.98 -0.97
C THR A 302 -1.63 -0.15 -1.08
N THR A 303 -0.74 -0.34 -2.05
CA THR A 303 0.55 0.36 -1.98
C THR A 303 1.21 0.68 -3.32
N TRP A 304 1.72 1.90 -3.45
CA TRP A 304 2.79 2.24 -4.38
C TRP A 304 4.02 2.70 -3.60
N ASN A 305 5.19 2.62 -4.21
CA ASN A 305 6.48 2.76 -3.53
C ASN A 305 7.55 3.28 -4.47
N HIS A 306 8.46 4.06 -3.90
CA HIS A 306 9.64 4.59 -4.55
C HIS A 306 10.88 4.29 -3.70
N PHE A 307 11.85 3.59 -4.26
CA PHE A 307 13.12 3.32 -3.57
C PHE A 307 14.26 3.98 -4.34
N LEU A 308 14.92 4.95 -3.70
CA LEU A 308 16.00 5.73 -4.27
C LEU A 308 17.35 5.25 -3.72
N GLY A 309 18.43 5.94 -4.09
CA GLY A 309 19.77 5.60 -3.60
C GLY A 309 19.97 5.85 -2.10
N ASP A 310 19.29 6.86 -1.58
CA ASP A 310 19.55 7.50 -0.29
C ASP A 310 18.40 7.36 0.72
N HIS A 311 17.16 7.24 0.25
CA HIS A 311 15.98 6.96 1.07
C HIS A 311 14.93 6.15 0.29
N ALA A 312 13.90 5.66 0.99
CA ALA A 312 12.73 5.04 0.38
C ALA A 312 11.44 5.70 0.89
N ILE A 313 10.42 5.69 0.04
CA ILE A 313 9.10 6.25 0.31
C ILE A 313 8.05 5.19 0.00
N SER A 314 7.26 4.83 1.00
CA SER A 314 6.12 3.93 0.82
C SER A 314 4.81 4.69 0.95
N PHE A 315 3.80 4.26 0.22
CA PHE A 315 2.45 4.80 0.29
C PHE A 315 1.49 3.67 0.62
N ARG A 316 0.53 3.93 1.51
CA ARG A 316 -0.54 3.00 1.86
C ARG A 316 -1.89 3.65 1.61
N VAL A 317 -2.74 2.98 0.84
CA VAL A 317 -4.11 3.37 0.51
C VAL A 317 -5.07 2.54 1.35
N LEU A 318 -5.87 3.21 2.21
CA LEU A 318 -6.93 2.57 2.99
C LEU A 318 -8.26 3.32 2.81
N PRO A 319 -9.31 2.65 2.32
CA PRO A 319 -10.61 3.26 2.21
C PRO A 319 -11.22 3.48 3.59
N LEU A 320 -11.74 4.68 3.82
CA LEU A 320 -12.50 5.05 5.02
C LEU A 320 -14.02 5.05 4.76
N GLY A 321 -14.42 5.17 3.49
CA GLY A 321 -15.80 5.14 3.05
C GLY A 321 -15.91 5.16 1.53
N PRO A 322 -17.14 5.27 0.96
CA PRO A 322 -17.34 5.33 -0.49
C PRO A 322 -16.64 6.53 -1.13
N GLU A 323 -16.40 7.60 -0.38
CA GLU A 323 -15.86 8.86 -0.92
C GLU A 323 -14.75 9.45 -0.05
N GLU A 324 -14.13 8.63 0.80
CA GLU A 324 -13.02 9.03 1.66
C GLU A 324 -11.95 7.93 1.71
N THR A 325 -10.70 8.33 1.52
CA THR A 325 -9.55 7.43 1.49
C THR A 325 -8.42 8.01 2.31
N GLU A 326 -7.82 7.21 3.20
CA GLU A 326 -6.57 7.55 3.87
C GLU A 326 -5.40 7.16 2.96
N VAL A 327 -4.51 8.13 2.70
CA VAL A 327 -3.19 7.91 2.11
C VAL A 327 -2.15 8.17 3.19
N THR A 328 -1.39 7.13 3.54
CA THR A 328 -0.29 7.22 4.50
C THR A 328 1.05 7.08 3.77
N THR A 329 1.87 8.13 3.84
CA THR A 329 3.22 8.16 3.27
C THR A 329 4.26 8.03 4.37
N THR A 330 5.24 7.15 4.18
CA THR A 330 6.33 6.90 5.13
C THR A 330 7.68 7.07 4.45
N TRP A 331 8.53 7.95 5.00
CA TRP A 331 9.90 8.15 4.56
C TRP A 331 10.84 7.34 5.45
N MET A 332 11.62 6.47 4.83
CA MET A 332 12.57 5.58 5.48
C MET A 332 13.99 5.96 5.08
N VAL A 333 14.85 6.07 6.08
CA VAL A 333 16.28 6.37 5.93
C VAL A 333 17.10 5.29 6.65
N PRO A 334 18.41 5.14 6.38
CA PRO A 334 19.26 4.23 7.13
C PRO A 334 19.10 4.41 8.64
N LYS A 335 19.02 3.31 9.40
CA LYS A 335 18.70 3.35 10.85
C LYS A 335 19.64 4.24 11.67
N ASP A 336 20.88 4.40 11.20
CA ASP A 336 21.94 5.16 11.85
C ASP A 336 22.14 6.56 11.23
N ALA A 337 21.31 6.97 10.26
CA ALA A 337 21.29 8.33 9.75
C ALA A 337 20.77 9.28 10.83
N VAL A 338 21.42 10.42 11.03
CA VAL A 338 21.09 11.41 12.07
C VAL A 338 20.53 12.67 11.42
N GLU A 339 19.33 13.08 11.84
CA GLU A 339 18.71 14.34 11.40
C GLU A 339 19.58 15.55 11.79
N GLY A 340 19.70 16.53 10.89
CA GLY A 340 20.58 17.69 11.03
C GLY A 340 22.05 17.41 10.74
N ILE A 341 22.44 16.15 10.50
CA ILE A 341 23.81 15.77 10.12
C ILE A 341 23.82 15.07 8.76
N ASP A 342 23.09 13.97 8.64
CA ASP A 342 23.02 13.11 7.46
C ASP A 342 21.88 13.51 6.52
N TYR A 343 20.81 14.10 7.05
CA TYR A 343 19.66 14.60 6.30
C TYR A 343 19.01 15.78 7.03
N ASP A 344 18.35 16.65 6.27
CA ASP A 344 17.41 17.65 6.78
C ASP A 344 15.97 17.16 6.55
N LEU A 345 15.10 17.30 7.55
CA LEU A 345 13.74 16.75 7.49
C LEU A 345 12.85 17.50 6.50
N GLU A 346 12.99 18.82 6.40
CA GLU A 346 12.23 19.63 5.45
C GLU A 346 12.63 19.24 4.03
N GLU A 347 13.94 19.20 3.72
CA GLU A 347 14.42 18.79 2.40
C GLU A 347 13.99 17.37 2.02
N LEU A 348 14.07 16.41 2.95
CA LEU A 348 13.68 15.01 2.73
C LEU A 348 12.20 14.85 2.36
N THR A 349 11.34 15.66 2.96
CA THR A 349 9.88 15.47 2.89
C THR A 349 9.19 16.46 1.96
N HIS A 350 9.86 17.55 1.57
CA HIS A 350 9.25 18.68 0.86
C HIS A 350 8.50 18.26 -0.39
N VAL A 351 9.19 17.63 -1.35
CA VAL A 351 8.62 17.29 -2.66
C VAL A 351 7.32 16.48 -2.49
N TRP A 352 7.38 15.35 -1.81
CA TRP A 352 6.23 14.46 -1.68
C TRP A 352 5.15 14.95 -0.72
N THR A 353 5.46 15.83 0.23
CA THR A 353 4.42 16.46 1.06
C THR A 353 3.57 17.42 0.21
N PHE A 354 4.20 18.18 -0.68
CA PHE A 354 3.49 19.06 -1.62
C PHE A 354 2.77 18.28 -2.71
N THR A 355 3.42 17.27 -3.31
CA THR A 355 2.80 16.38 -4.31
C THR A 355 1.54 15.72 -3.77
N ASN A 356 1.59 15.12 -2.57
CA ASN A 356 0.41 14.51 -1.95
C ASN A 356 -0.74 15.52 -1.73
N ASP A 357 -0.42 16.77 -1.37
CA ASP A 357 -1.44 17.79 -1.17
C ASP A 357 -2.09 18.21 -2.51
N GLN A 358 -1.28 18.31 -3.57
CA GLN A 358 -1.72 18.59 -4.94
C GLN A 358 -2.60 17.44 -5.47
N ASP A 359 -2.17 16.19 -5.31
CA ASP A 359 -2.94 14.99 -5.67
C ASP A 359 -4.29 14.96 -4.96
N ARG A 360 -4.30 15.17 -3.64
CA ARG A 360 -5.54 15.26 -2.86
C ARG A 360 -6.50 16.28 -3.45
N GLN A 361 -6.02 17.48 -3.78
CA GLN A 361 -6.87 18.53 -4.35
C GLN A 361 -7.50 18.08 -5.68
N ILE A 362 -6.72 17.46 -6.57
CA ILE A 362 -7.21 16.93 -7.85
C ILE A 362 -8.25 15.84 -7.61
N VAL A 363 -7.94 14.86 -6.77
CA VAL A 363 -8.85 13.74 -6.43
C VAL A 363 -10.16 14.26 -5.84
N GLU A 364 -10.10 15.24 -4.94
CA GLU A 364 -11.30 15.84 -4.32
C GLU A 364 -12.16 16.61 -5.31
N GLU A 365 -11.57 17.41 -6.21
CA GLU A 365 -12.32 18.11 -7.24
C GLU A 365 -12.92 17.13 -8.26
N ASN A 366 -12.18 16.08 -8.64
CA ASN A 366 -12.68 15.02 -9.51
C ASN A 366 -13.89 14.31 -8.88
N ALA A 367 -13.78 13.93 -7.60
CA ALA A 367 -14.89 13.33 -6.85
C ALA A 367 -16.13 14.25 -6.81
N ARG A 368 -15.94 15.56 -6.61
CA ARG A 368 -17.06 16.55 -6.65
C ARG A 368 -17.71 16.61 -8.04
N GLY A 369 -16.93 16.52 -9.11
CA GLY A 369 -17.43 16.43 -10.48
C GLY A 369 -18.29 15.18 -10.70
N ILE A 370 -17.76 14.01 -10.32
CA ILE A 370 -18.43 12.70 -10.47
C ILE A 370 -19.74 12.62 -9.67
N ARG A 371 -19.86 13.33 -8.54
CA ARG A 371 -21.13 13.40 -7.78
C ARG A 371 -22.30 13.95 -8.60
N SER A 372 -22.04 14.76 -9.63
CA SER A 372 -23.09 15.27 -10.50
C SER A 372 -23.90 14.13 -11.13
N PRO A 373 -25.24 14.16 -11.08
CA PRO A 373 -26.07 13.20 -11.83
C PRO A 373 -25.86 13.25 -13.34
N ALA A 374 -25.22 14.31 -13.86
CA ALA A 374 -24.87 14.46 -15.27
C ALA A 374 -23.49 13.88 -15.63
N TYR A 375 -22.74 13.33 -14.67
CA TYR A 375 -21.51 12.63 -14.99
C TYR A 375 -21.81 11.38 -15.83
N GLU A 376 -21.12 11.27 -16.96
CA GLU A 376 -21.09 10.10 -17.82
C GLU A 376 -19.64 9.66 -17.99
N PRO A 377 -19.36 8.34 -18.07
CA PRO A 377 -18.02 7.86 -18.35
C PRO A 377 -17.38 8.50 -19.58
N GLY A 378 -16.22 9.14 -19.38
CA GLY A 378 -15.36 9.67 -20.45
C GLY A 378 -14.28 8.67 -20.89
N PRO A 379 -13.73 8.83 -22.11
CA PRO A 379 -12.61 8.02 -22.60
C PRO A 379 -11.30 8.41 -21.91
N TYR A 380 -10.42 7.43 -21.71
CA TYR A 380 -9.02 7.65 -21.35
C TYR A 380 -8.17 7.98 -22.58
N CYS A 381 -7.10 8.73 -22.37
CA CYS A 381 -5.98 8.90 -23.31
C CYS A 381 -5.14 7.61 -23.33
N GLU A 382 -5.15 6.87 -24.43
CA GLU A 382 -4.39 5.60 -24.51
C GLU A 382 -2.88 5.79 -24.30
N GLU A 383 -2.33 6.93 -24.72
CA GLU A 383 -0.91 7.25 -24.58
C GLU A 383 -0.53 7.59 -23.13
N ASP A 384 -1.24 8.56 -22.52
CA ASP A 384 -0.86 9.09 -21.20
C ASP A 384 -1.50 8.33 -20.01
N GLU A 385 -2.65 7.68 -20.22
CA GLU A 385 -3.46 7.05 -19.18
C GLU A 385 -3.51 5.51 -19.30
N GLY A 386 -2.58 4.91 -20.05
CA GLY A 386 -2.48 3.45 -20.17
C GLY A 386 -2.31 2.72 -18.83
N GLY A 387 -1.70 3.36 -17.83
CA GLY A 387 -1.64 2.85 -16.46
C GLY A 387 -2.98 2.88 -15.71
N VAL A 388 -3.80 3.90 -15.96
CA VAL A 388 -5.17 4.02 -15.41
C VAL A 388 -6.06 2.94 -15.99
N MET A 389 -6.00 2.77 -17.32
CA MET A 389 -6.70 1.70 -18.02
C MET A 389 -6.31 0.34 -17.44
N GLN A 390 -5.02 0.10 -17.20
CA GLN A 390 -4.55 -1.16 -16.59
C GLN A 390 -5.11 -1.40 -15.19
N PHE A 391 -5.16 -0.38 -14.33
CA PHE A 391 -5.76 -0.48 -13.00
C PHE A 391 -7.26 -0.81 -13.09
N VAL A 392 -8.00 -0.10 -13.94
CA VAL A 392 -9.45 -0.32 -14.13
C VAL A 392 -9.73 -1.70 -14.70
N GLU A 393 -8.89 -2.21 -15.62
CA GLU A 393 -9.00 -3.57 -16.12
C GLU A 393 -8.72 -4.62 -15.04
N TRP A 394 -7.68 -4.42 -14.21
CA TRP A 394 -7.43 -5.29 -13.06
C TRP A 394 -8.66 -5.32 -12.15
N TYR A 395 -9.15 -4.15 -11.74
CA TYR A 395 -10.31 -4.02 -10.86
C TYR A 395 -11.56 -4.69 -11.47
N ALA A 396 -11.85 -4.44 -12.75
CA ALA A 396 -13.03 -4.99 -13.41
C ALA A 396 -12.94 -6.51 -13.57
N ASN A 397 -11.81 -7.03 -14.06
CA ASN A 397 -11.62 -8.46 -14.27
C ASN A 397 -11.64 -9.24 -12.95
N THR A 398 -10.94 -8.74 -11.92
CA THR A 398 -10.96 -9.33 -10.58
C THR A 398 -12.36 -9.30 -9.97
N SER A 399 -13.09 -8.18 -10.10
CA SER A 399 -14.47 -8.07 -9.62
C SER A 399 -15.40 -9.05 -10.35
N ILE A 400 -15.33 -9.12 -11.68
CA ILE A 400 -16.18 -10.02 -12.50
C ILE A 400 -15.94 -11.48 -12.09
N SER A 401 -14.68 -11.90 -11.93
CA SER A 401 -14.34 -13.25 -11.47
C SER A 401 -14.93 -13.52 -10.07
N ARG A 402 -14.67 -12.66 -9.09
CA ARG A 402 -15.09 -12.84 -7.70
C ARG A 402 -16.61 -12.73 -7.49
N LEU A 403 -17.31 -11.96 -8.30
CA LEU A 403 -18.76 -11.82 -8.26
C LEU A 403 -19.48 -12.98 -8.97
N SER A 404 -18.82 -13.61 -9.94
CA SER A 404 -19.36 -14.79 -10.64
C SER A 404 -19.23 -16.08 -9.82
N ASP A 405 -18.18 -16.20 -9.00
CA ASP A 405 -17.99 -17.31 -8.06
C ASP A 405 -18.86 -17.15 -6.80
N THR A 406 -20.10 -17.62 -6.87
CA THR A 406 -21.13 -17.50 -5.80
C THR A 406 -20.89 -18.38 -4.56
N ALA A 407 -19.75 -19.08 -4.46
CA ALA A 407 -19.63 -20.26 -3.58
C ALA A 407 -18.93 -20.06 -2.21
N ALA A 408 -18.37 -18.89 -1.89
CA ALA A 408 -17.69 -18.71 -0.60
C ALA A 408 -18.12 -17.41 0.12
N PRO A 409 -18.52 -17.44 1.41
CA PRO A 409 -18.60 -16.24 2.21
C PRO A 409 -17.24 -15.53 2.18
N LEU A 410 -17.23 -14.24 1.85
CA LEU A 410 -16.00 -13.50 1.54
C LEU A 410 -15.16 -13.18 2.77
N SER A 411 -15.72 -13.38 3.97
CA SER A 411 -15.14 -12.92 5.23
C SER A 411 -15.59 -13.77 6.40
N ILE A 412 -14.77 -13.88 7.45
CA ILE A 412 -14.97 -14.72 8.66
C ILE A 412 -16.20 -14.27 9.50
N VAL A 413 -16.88 -13.19 9.09
CA VAL A 413 -17.95 -12.51 9.85
C VAL A 413 -19.27 -12.44 9.05
N ALA A 414 -19.41 -13.18 7.94
CA ALA A 414 -20.70 -13.31 7.26
C ALA A 414 -21.62 -14.32 7.97
#